data_AF-A0A1G4MKA0-F1
#
_entry.id   AF-A0A1G4MKA0-F1
#
_cell.length_a   1.000
_cell.length_b   1.000
_cell.length_c   1.000
_cell.angle_alpha   90.00
_cell.angle_beta   90.00
_cell.angle_gamma   90.00
#
_symmetry.space_group_name_H-M   'P 1'
#
loop_
_entity.id
_entity.type
_entity.pdbx_description
1 polymer ?
#
loop_
_entity_poly.entity_id
_entity_poly.type
_entity_poly.pdbx_seq_one_letter_code
_entity_poly.pdbx_strand_id
1 'polypeptide(L)'
;MTTRQKYIDYSQLFSQLIDEEDEMNETVVSFLYHLFPNELFVRGISVLESGNMFIYVLEKDGKELHSNSSSSTDNDAPSVSTAEASEPSSTSLNDIFQSSHTKENSLVEKLYTEPHSLTYRLIVKQEELKSPPIYVDLPHWFCSCDEFNELFKQEMLENEEPSLYSQAVFELIDESEHLEDKFGLLAPRSGHQRFFRHELVMCPHLLAFGLILETRPAMLRYFIEKRSQVFLITIQNVDEWLKLHLNIVV
;
A
#
# COMPACT_ATOMS: atom_id res chain seq x y z
N MET A 1 5.68 39.05 0.91
CA MET A 1 4.23 38.74 0.85
C MET A 1 4.11 37.33 0.35
N THR A 2 4.04 36.36 1.27
CA THR A 2 3.87 34.94 0.98
C THR A 2 2.43 34.72 0.54
N THR A 3 2.22 34.58 -0.77
CA THR A 3 0.96 34.10 -1.33
C THR A 3 0.71 32.72 -0.70
N ARG A 4 -0.35 32.57 0.09
CA ARG A 4 -0.85 31.25 0.51
C ARG A 4 -1.10 30.46 -0.78
N GLN A 5 -0.18 29.55 -1.09
CA GLN A 5 -0.33 28.63 -2.20
C GLN A 5 -1.60 27.82 -1.90
N LYS A 6 -2.52 27.72 -2.86
CA LYS A 6 -3.75 26.96 -2.68
C LYS A 6 -3.36 25.50 -2.46
N TYR A 7 -3.53 25.04 -1.23
CA TYR A 7 -3.35 23.65 -0.86
C TYR A 7 -4.63 22.88 -1.19
N ILE A 8 -4.49 21.69 -1.79
CA ILE A 8 -5.58 20.75 -2.02
C ILE A 8 -5.26 19.53 -1.17
N ASP A 9 -6.20 19.12 -0.31
CA ASP A 9 -6.10 17.85 0.41
C ASP A 9 -6.54 16.72 -0.54
N TYR A 10 -5.56 16.00 -1.09
CA TYR A 10 -5.84 14.95 -2.07
C TYR A 10 -6.47 13.73 -1.43
N SER A 11 -6.06 13.37 -0.21
CA SER A 11 -6.66 12.26 0.54
C SER A 11 -8.16 12.48 0.78
N GLN A 12 -8.54 13.69 1.19
CA GLN A 12 -9.93 14.06 1.40
C GLN A 12 -10.69 14.09 0.08
N LEU A 13 -10.12 14.66 -0.99
CA LEU A 13 -10.74 14.71 -2.31
C LEU A 13 -11.02 13.30 -2.86
N PHE A 14 -10.02 12.43 -2.83
CA PHE A 14 -10.16 11.05 -3.31
C PHE A 14 -11.07 10.20 -2.44
N SER A 15 -11.19 10.49 -1.15
CA SER A 15 -12.15 9.79 -0.29
C SER A 15 -13.61 9.95 -0.74
N GLN A 16 -13.91 10.99 -1.51
CA GLN A 16 -15.23 11.27 -2.09
C GLN A 16 -15.47 10.58 -3.42
N LEU A 17 -14.46 9.88 -3.97
CA LEU A 17 -14.57 9.16 -5.23
C LEU A 17 -15.61 8.02 -5.17
N ILE A 18 -15.83 7.48 -3.97
CA ILE A 18 -16.91 6.54 -3.68
C ILE A 18 -17.93 7.26 -2.80
N ASP A 19 -19.20 7.22 -3.19
CA ASP A 19 -20.29 7.84 -2.44
C ASP A 19 -20.78 6.95 -1.27
N GLU A 20 -21.89 7.35 -0.64
CA GLU A 20 -22.50 6.61 0.47
C GLU A 20 -23.22 5.32 0.01
N GLU A 21 -23.46 5.16 -1.30
CA GLU A 21 -24.10 4.00 -1.92
C GLU A 21 -23.06 2.96 -2.42
N ASP A 22 -21.79 3.15 -2.04
CA ASP A 22 -20.63 2.43 -2.56
C ASP A 22 -20.53 2.50 -4.09
N GLU A 23 -20.98 3.57 -4.74
CA GLU A 23 -20.85 3.78 -6.17
C GLU A 23 -19.82 4.87 -6.49
N MET A 24 -19.33 4.88 -7.73
CA MET A 24 -18.35 5.86 -8.16
C MET A 24 -19.04 7.22 -8.35
N ASN A 25 -18.53 8.26 -7.68
CA ASN A 25 -19.08 9.59 -7.76
C ASN A 25 -18.66 10.29 -9.07
N GLU A 26 -19.54 10.25 -10.07
CA GLU A 26 -19.32 10.84 -11.40
C GLU A 26 -18.94 12.33 -11.38
N THR A 27 -19.40 13.09 -10.38
CA THR A 27 -19.04 14.50 -10.24
C THR A 27 -17.58 14.65 -9.84
N VAL A 28 -17.12 13.85 -8.88
CA VAL A 28 -15.72 13.83 -8.44
C VAL A 28 -14.83 13.28 -9.54
N VAL A 29 -15.23 12.20 -10.20
CA VAL A 29 -14.56 11.65 -11.39
C VAL A 29 -14.34 12.73 -12.45
N SER A 30 -15.40 13.46 -12.82
CA SER A 30 -15.33 14.56 -13.79
C SER A 30 -14.36 15.66 -13.36
N PHE A 31 -14.35 16.02 -12.08
CA PHE A 31 -13.40 16.98 -11.53
C PHE A 31 -11.96 16.48 -11.61
N LEU A 32 -11.71 15.22 -11.23
CA LEU A 32 -10.38 14.61 -11.23
C LEU A 32 -9.80 14.47 -12.66
N TYR A 33 -10.65 14.25 -13.67
CA TYR A 33 -10.22 14.28 -15.08
C TYR A 33 -9.59 15.62 -15.49
N HIS A 34 -10.06 16.73 -14.93
CA HIS A 34 -9.55 18.07 -15.25
C HIS A 34 -8.39 18.48 -14.32
N LEU A 35 -8.23 17.81 -13.18
CA LEU A 35 -7.21 18.14 -12.18
C LEU A 35 -5.83 17.62 -12.56
N PHE A 36 -5.75 16.41 -13.12
CA PHE A 36 -4.46 15.79 -13.46
C PHE A 36 -4.09 15.98 -14.94
N PRO A 37 -2.83 16.36 -15.24
CA PRO A 37 -2.36 16.53 -16.61
C PRO A 37 -2.24 15.17 -17.34
N ASN A 38 -2.04 15.23 -18.66
CA ASN A 38 -1.66 14.07 -19.49
C ASN A 38 -2.58 12.83 -19.33
N GLU A 39 -3.88 13.07 -19.09
CA GLU A 39 -4.88 12.02 -18.85
C GLU A 39 -4.49 11.06 -17.70
N LEU A 40 -3.66 11.53 -16.77
CA LEU A 40 -3.07 10.69 -15.73
C LEU A 40 -4.13 10.05 -14.83
N PHE A 41 -5.25 10.74 -14.57
CA PHE A 41 -6.38 10.16 -13.85
C PHE A 41 -7.07 9.03 -14.63
N VAL A 42 -7.33 9.21 -15.94
CA VAL A 42 -7.89 8.16 -16.81
C VAL A 42 -6.99 6.93 -16.77
N ARG A 43 -5.69 7.14 -16.90
CA ARG A 43 -4.68 6.07 -16.91
C ARG A 43 -4.58 5.39 -15.54
N GLY A 44 -4.65 6.15 -14.45
CA GLY A 44 -4.67 5.60 -13.08
C GLY A 44 -5.90 4.72 -12.82
N ILE A 45 -7.10 5.18 -13.22
CA ILE A 45 -8.33 4.38 -13.16
C ILE A 45 -8.21 3.14 -14.06
N SER A 46 -7.65 3.26 -15.26
CA SER A 46 -7.44 2.11 -16.15
C SER A 46 -6.53 1.05 -15.51
N VAL A 47 -5.48 1.46 -14.78
CA VAL A 47 -4.64 0.54 -14.00
C VAL A 47 -5.45 -0.14 -12.89
N LEU A 48 -6.26 0.62 -12.15
CA LEU A 48 -7.16 0.08 -11.12
C LEU A 48 -8.15 -0.94 -11.68
N GLU A 49 -8.71 -0.68 -12.87
CA GLU A 49 -9.73 -1.52 -13.47
C GLU A 49 -9.17 -2.73 -14.24
N SER A 50 -7.86 -2.76 -14.47
CA SER A 50 -7.19 -3.76 -15.30
C SER A 50 -7.20 -5.18 -14.74
N GLY A 51 -7.46 -5.36 -13.44
CA GLY A 51 -7.31 -6.67 -12.80
C GLY A 51 -5.86 -7.11 -12.61
N ASN A 52 -4.89 -6.18 -12.70
CA ASN A 52 -3.47 -6.48 -12.62
C ASN A 52 -2.77 -5.90 -11.37
N MET A 53 -3.52 -5.33 -10.43
CA MET A 53 -2.97 -4.76 -9.20
C MET A 53 -2.97 -5.77 -8.06
N PHE A 54 -1.81 -5.95 -7.43
CA PHE A 54 -1.59 -6.89 -6.35
C PHE A 54 -0.97 -6.19 -5.14
N ILE A 55 -1.54 -6.46 -3.96
CA ILE A 55 -1.02 -6.07 -2.66
C ILE A 55 -0.63 -7.36 -1.95
N TYR A 56 0.68 -7.65 -1.89
CA TYR A 56 1.19 -8.81 -1.19
C TYR A 56 1.55 -8.44 0.24
N VAL A 57 1.11 -9.20 1.24
CA VAL A 57 1.48 -9.00 2.64
C VAL A 57 2.14 -10.26 3.19
N LEU A 58 3.35 -10.12 3.72
CA LEU A 58 4.03 -11.21 4.41
C LEU A 58 3.44 -11.39 5.82
N GLU A 59 2.80 -12.54 6.05
CA GLU A 59 2.42 -12.96 7.39
C GLU A 59 3.69 -13.32 8.15
N LYS A 60 4.05 -12.50 9.14
CA LYS A 60 5.06 -12.90 10.12
C LYS A 60 4.42 -13.99 10.98
N ASP A 61 5.01 -15.19 10.99
CA ASP A 61 4.60 -16.26 11.89
C ASP A 61 4.40 -15.67 13.29
N GLY A 62 3.19 -15.84 13.84
CA GLY A 62 2.77 -15.33 15.14
C GLY A 62 3.50 -16.00 16.32
N LYS A 63 4.83 -15.96 16.32
CA LYS A 63 5.64 -16.12 17.51
C LYS A 63 5.87 -14.75 18.13
N GLU A 64 4.79 -14.14 18.59
CA GLU A 64 4.89 -13.46 19.88
C GLU A 64 5.19 -14.56 20.90
N LEU A 65 6.48 -14.87 21.05
CA LEU A 65 6.96 -15.57 22.23
C LEU A 65 6.49 -14.72 23.41
N HIS A 66 5.54 -15.23 24.16
CA HIS A 66 5.45 -14.95 25.58
C HIS A 66 6.87 -15.08 26.14
N SER A 67 7.51 -13.95 26.37
CA SER A 67 8.75 -13.84 27.11
C SER A 67 8.44 -14.09 28.58
N ASN A 68 8.06 -15.33 28.89
CA ASN A 68 8.11 -15.86 30.23
C ASN A 68 9.27 -16.84 30.28
N SER A 69 10.40 -16.31 30.74
CA SER A 69 11.37 -16.97 31.62
C SER A 69 12.01 -18.30 31.19
N SER A 70 13.35 -18.23 31.18
CA SER A 70 14.32 -19.28 31.56
C SER A 70 14.47 -20.51 30.67
N SER A 71 15.50 -20.47 29.81
CA SER A 71 16.26 -21.66 29.42
C SER A 71 17.32 -21.95 30.49
N SER A 72 17.10 -23.00 31.28
CA SER A 72 18.17 -23.74 31.97
C SER A 72 18.15 -25.18 31.45
N THR A 73 19.35 -25.66 31.15
CA THR A 73 19.75 -26.90 30.47
C THR A 73 19.27 -28.21 31.12
N ASP A 74 19.02 -29.19 30.24
CA ASP A 74 19.21 -30.65 30.32
C ASP A 74 18.83 -31.43 31.60
N ASN A 75 17.99 -32.46 31.40
CA ASN A 75 18.30 -33.84 31.83
C ASN A 75 17.39 -34.87 31.14
N ASP A 76 18.03 -35.86 30.53
CA ASP A 76 17.46 -37.11 30.00
C ASP A 76 16.98 -38.04 31.12
N ALA A 77 15.77 -38.63 30.96
CA ALA A 77 15.50 -40.07 31.19
C ALA A 77 14.00 -40.41 30.96
N PRO A 78 13.64 -41.65 30.57
CA PRO A 78 12.35 -42.00 30.00
C PRO A 78 11.39 -42.67 30.99
N SER A 79 10.07 -42.41 30.86
CA SER A 79 9.05 -43.26 31.48
C SER A 79 7.66 -43.15 30.83
N VAL A 80 7.31 -44.21 30.09
CA VAL A 80 6.04 -44.97 30.08
C VAL A 80 4.69 -44.22 30.02
N SER A 81 4.07 -44.32 28.83
CA SER A 81 2.65 -44.39 28.44
C SER A 81 1.51 -44.22 29.45
N THR A 82 0.52 -43.41 29.06
CA THR A 82 -0.92 -43.77 29.05
C THR A 82 -1.67 -42.95 27.99
N ALA A 83 -2.53 -43.63 27.24
CA ALA A 83 -3.39 -43.09 26.21
C ALA A 83 -4.67 -42.49 26.80
N GLU A 84 -5.11 -41.34 26.28
CA GLU A 84 -6.52 -40.92 26.33
C GLU A 84 -6.88 -40.22 25.02
N ALA A 85 -7.88 -40.78 24.35
CA ALA A 85 -8.43 -40.32 23.09
C ALA A 85 -9.26 -39.04 23.32
N SER A 86 -9.05 -38.03 22.48
CA SER A 86 -9.95 -36.87 22.37
C SER A 86 -10.45 -36.80 20.93
N GLU A 87 -11.77 -36.82 20.79
CA GLU A 87 -12.52 -36.80 19.53
C GLU A 87 -12.24 -35.52 18.72
N PRO A 88 -12.21 -35.59 17.38
CA PRO A 88 -12.10 -34.39 16.56
C PRO A 88 -13.47 -33.71 16.51
N SER A 89 -13.56 -32.54 17.14
CA SER A 89 -14.68 -31.62 16.99
C SER A 89 -14.81 -31.20 15.53
N SER A 90 -15.99 -31.45 14.96
CA SER A 90 -16.36 -31.07 13.60
C SER A 90 -16.35 -29.55 13.46
N THR A 91 -15.28 -28.99 12.92
CA THR A 91 -15.23 -27.58 12.51
C THR A 91 -16.21 -27.41 11.34
N SER A 92 -17.25 -26.60 11.56
CA SER A 92 -18.24 -26.30 10.52
C SER A 92 -17.57 -25.51 9.40
N LEU A 93 -17.85 -25.84 8.14
CA LEU A 93 -17.34 -25.10 6.97
C LEU A 93 -17.71 -23.60 7.02
N ASN A 94 -18.75 -23.22 7.77
CA ASN A 94 -19.13 -21.83 7.98
C ASN A 94 -18.12 -21.05 8.84
N ASP A 95 -17.40 -21.70 9.77
CA ASP A 95 -16.40 -21.04 10.62
C ASP A 95 -15.11 -20.71 9.83
N ILE A 96 -14.83 -21.48 8.76
CA ILE A 96 -13.68 -21.24 7.87
C ILE A 96 -13.95 -20.04 6.96
N PHE A 97 -15.17 -19.92 6.41
CA PHE A 97 -15.54 -18.77 5.58
C PHE A 97 -15.65 -17.46 6.40
N GLN A 98 -16.20 -17.51 7.62
CA GLN A 98 -16.28 -16.32 8.49
C GLN A 98 -14.91 -15.86 9.03
N SER A 99 -13.99 -16.78 9.31
CA SER A 99 -12.63 -16.43 9.76
C SER A 99 -11.78 -15.80 8.65
N SER A 100 -11.97 -16.21 7.39
CA SER A 100 -11.27 -15.61 6.25
C SER A 100 -11.68 -14.15 6.01
N HIS A 101 -12.98 -13.85 5.98
CA HIS A 101 -13.50 -12.49 5.80
C HIS A 101 -13.18 -11.54 6.96
N THR A 102 -13.13 -12.05 8.20
CA THR A 102 -12.74 -11.23 9.37
C THR A 102 -11.24 -10.96 9.38
N LYS A 103 -10.41 -11.93 8.96
CA LYS A 103 -8.96 -11.74 8.81
C LYS A 103 -8.63 -10.74 7.71
N GLU A 104 -9.29 -10.83 6.56
CA GLU A 104 -9.13 -9.89 5.44
C GLU A 104 -9.56 -8.47 5.82
N ASN A 105 -10.73 -8.31 6.46
CA ASN A 105 -11.17 -7.02 6.97
C ASN A 105 -10.19 -6.42 7.98
N SER A 106 -9.61 -7.24 8.86
CA SER A 106 -8.57 -6.79 9.80
C SER A 106 -7.28 -6.37 9.09
N LEU A 107 -6.95 -7.00 7.97
CA LEU A 107 -5.73 -6.71 7.22
C LEU A 107 -5.86 -5.42 6.42
N VAL A 108 -7.02 -5.19 5.80
CA VAL A 108 -7.35 -3.92 5.15
C VAL A 108 -7.19 -2.78 6.14
N GLU A 109 -7.79 -2.85 7.33
CA GLU A 109 -7.65 -1.79 8.34
C GLU A 109 -6.19 -1.56 8.75
N LYS A 110 -5.41 -2.62 8.96
CA LYS A 110 -3.99 -2.52 9.31
C LYS A 110 -3.14 -1.81 8.25
N LEU A 111 -3.50 -1.90 6.96
CA LEU A 111 -2.80 -1.17 5.89
C LEU A 111 -2.96 0.35 6.02
N TYR A 112 -4.01 0.86 6.70
CA TYR A 112 -4.21 2.30 6.89
C TYR A 112 -3.79 2.80 8.28
N THR A 113 -3.98 1.99 9.31
CA THR A 113 -3.73 2.40 10.70
C THR A 113 -2.30 2.14 11.15
N GLU A 114 -1.73 0.99 10.76
CA GLU A 114 -0.42 0.53 11.20
C GLU A 114 0.42 -0.05 10.04
N PRO A 115 0.57 0.64 8.90
CA PRO A 115 1.27 0.11 7.72
C PRO A 115 2.73 -0.26 8.01
N HIS A 116 3.38 0.43 8.96
CA HIS A 116 4.77 0.16 9.36
C HIS A 116 4.95 -1.18 10.10
N SER A 117 3.88 -1.73 10.68
CA SER A 117 3.93 -3.05 11.32
C SER A 117 3.97 -4.18 10.27
N LEU A 118 3.43 -3.90 9.08
CA LEU A 118 3.29 -4.83 7.98
C LEU A 118 4.53 -4.83 7.09
N THR A 119 4.78 -5.99 6.48
CA THR A 119 5.74 -6.11 5.39
C THR A 119 4.94 -6.40 4.15
N TYR A 120 4.70 -5.38 3.33
CA TYR A 120 3.86 -5.48 2.13
C TYR A 120 4.59 -5.02 0.87
N ARG A 121 4.07 -5.41 -0.29
CA ARG A 121 4.54 -5.03 -1.62
C ARG A 121 3.38 -4.69 -2.52
N LEU A 122 3.52 -3.60 -3.24
CA LEU A 122 2.57 -3.13 -4.24
C LEU A 122 3.14 -3.47 -5.61
N ILE A 123 2.44 -4.33 -6.35
CA ILE A 123 2.89 -4.87 -7.63
C ILE A 123 1.81 -4.67 -8.67
N VAL A 124 2.18 -4.20 -9.86
CA VAL A 124 1.33 -4.26 -11.05
C VAL A 124 1.93 -5.26 -12.04
N LYS A 125 1.13 -6.27 -12.38
CA LYS A 125 1.52 -7.24 -13.41
C LYS A 125 1.36 -6.60 -14.78
N GLN A 126 2.39 -6.66 -15.61
CA GLN A 126 2.29 -6.18 -16.99
C GLN A 126 1.59 -7.22 -17.88
N GLU A 127 0.88 -6.76 -18.91
CA GLU A 127 0.17 -7.62 -19.87
C GLU A 127 1.15 -8.46 -20.70
N GLU A 128 2.31 -7.89 -21.02
CA GLU A 128 3.36 -8.55 -21.77
C GLU A 128 4.06 -9.62 -20.90
N LEU A 129 4.00 -10.87 -21.35
CA LEU A 129 4.51 -12.05 -20.63
C LEU A 129 5.99 -12.00 -20.21
N LYS A 130 6.80 -11.16 -20.85
CA LYS A 130 8.24 -11.06 -20.60
C LYS A 130 8.65 -9.78 -19.86
N SER A 131 7.71 -8.87 -19.67
CA SER A 131 8.02 -7.56 -19.13
C SER A 131 7.99 -7.65 -17.59
N PRO A 132 8.97 -7.02 -16.90
CA PRO A 132 9.11 -7.17 -15.47
C PRO A 132 7.89 -6.59 -14.74
N PRO A 133 7.50 -7.14 -13.59
CA PRO A 133 6.42 -6.54 -12.79
C PRO A 133 6.81 -5.12 -12.35
N ILE A 134 5.83 -4.23 -12.30
CA ILE A 134 6.04 -2.87 -11.82
C ILE A 134 5.91 -2.87 -10.30
N TYR A 135 6.95 -2.40 -9.62
CA TYR A 135 6.99 -2.23 -8.18
C TYR A 135 6.66 -0.79 -7.80
N VAL A 136 5.80 -0.62 -6.79
CA VAL A 136 5.41 0.69 -6.25
C VAL A 136 5.71 0.74 -4.75
N ASP A 137 6.23 1.87 -4.29
CA ASP A 137 6.56 2.16 -2.90
C ASP A 137 6.04 3.56 -2.54
N LEU A 138 4.83 3.61 -1.98
CA LEU A 138 4.18 4.86 -1.57
C LEU A 138 4.94 5.60 -0.47
N PRO A 139 5.40 4.95 0.64
CA PRO A 139 6.18 5.61 1.69
C PRO A 139 7.44 6.37 1.22
N HIS A 140 8.00 5.97 0.08
CA HIS A 140 9.17 6.63 -0.52
C HIS A 140 8.86 7.33 -1.86
N TRP A 141 7.58 7.36 -2.25
CA TRP A 141 7.09 7.88 -3.53
C TRP A 141 7.90 7.41 -4.74
N PHE A 142 8.01 6.09 -4.88
CA PHE A 142 8.80 5.45 -5.93
C PHE A 142 7.96 4.48 -6.75
N CYS A 143 8.26 4.40 -8.05
CA CYS A 143 7.71 3.39 -8.95
C CYS A 143 8.78 2.93 -9.95
N SER A 144 8.84 1.63 -10.21
CA SER A 144 9.84 1.07 -11.14
C SER A 144 9.46 1.23 -12.62
N CYS A 145 8.31 1.80 -12.95
CA CYS A 145 7.87 1.94 -14.35
C CYS A 145 8.71 2.99 -15.11
N ASP A 146 8.81 2.83 -16.42
CA ASP A 146 9.60 3.70 -17.30
C ASP A 146 9.19 5.17 -17.20
N GLU A 147 7.88 5.45 -17.19
CA GLU A 147 7.36 6.82 -17.09
C GLU A 147 7.82 7.54 -15.82
N PHE A 148 7.81 6.87 -14.67
CA PHE A 148 8.32 7.45 -13.44
C PHE A 148 9.81 7.76 -13.57
N ASN A 149 10.59 6.82 -14.10
CA ASN A 149 12.04 6.99 -14.27
C ASN A 149 12.39 8.12 -15.25
N GLU A 150 11.63 8.25 -16.35
CA GLU A 150 11.80 9.32 -17.33
C GLU A 150 11.46 10.69 -16.74
N LEU A 151 10.30 10.82 -16.09
CA LEU A 151 9.89 12.06 -15.42
C LEU A 151 10.86 12.42 -14.29
N PHE A 152 11.25 11.45 -13.47
CA PHE A 152 12.20 11.69 -12.38
C PHE A 152 13.55 12.16 -12.92
N LYS A 153 14.04 11.57 -14.01
CA LYS A 153 15.27 12.02 -14.64
C LYS A 153 15.16 13.46 -15.16
N GLN A 154 14.10 13.77 -15.91
CA GLN A 154 13.88 15.08 -16.50
C GLN A 154 13.73 16.16 -15.44
N GLU A 155 12.85 15.94 -14.48
CA GLU A 155 12.54 16.95 -13.47
C GLU A 155 13.66 17.06 -12.43
N MET A 156 14.20 15.94 -11.93
CA MET A 156 15.03 15.94 -10.73
C MET A 156 16.54 15.83 -10.97
N LEU A 157 16.98 15.37 -12.14
CA LEU A 157 18.41 15.10 -12.40
C LEU A 157 19.04 16.02 -13.44
N GLU A 158 18.25 16.73 -14.25
CA GLU A 158 18.78 17.63 -15.29
C GLU A 158 19.27 18.98 -14.75
N ASN A 159 18.88 19.37 -13.53
CA ASN A 159 19.29 20.63 -12.90
C ASN A 159 20.39 20.40 -11.85
N GLU A 160 21.52 21.12 -11.94
CA GLU A 160 22.64 21.00 -10.99
C GLU A 160 22.38 21.68 -9.63
N GLU A 161 21.44 22.62 -9.57
CA GLU A 161 20.94 23.25 -8.33
C GLU A 161 19.43 23.46 -8.44
N PRO A 162 18.62 23.17 -7.40
CA PRO A 162 18.99 22.86 -6.01
C PRO A 162 19.24 21.36 -5.75
N SER A 163 19.54 20.98 -4.50
CA SER A 163 19.71 19.57 -4.13
C SER A 163 18.45 18.74 -4.45
N LEU A 164 18.63 17.45 -4.81
CA LEU A 164 17.53 16.52 -5.09
C LEU A 164 16.44 16.57 -4.01
N TYR A 165 16.84 16.62 -2.73
CA TYR A 165 15.91 16.68 -1.62
C TYR A 165 15.02 17.92 -1.66
N SER A 166 15.64 19.11 -1.76
CA SER A 166 14.90 20.38 -1.81
C SER A 166 14.02 20.54 -3.04
N GLN A 167 14.32 19.79 -4.11
CA GLN A 167 13.51 19.78 -5.32
C GLN A 167 12.32 18.85 -5.21
N ALA A 168 12.55 17.63 -4.73
CA ALA A 168 11.55 16.57 -4.65
C ALA A 168 10.63 16.69 -3.43
N VAL A 169 11.09 17.31 -2.34
CA VAL A 169 10.39 17.29 -1.05
C VAL A 169 9.91 18.68 -0.65
N PHE A 170 8.70 18.72 -0.11
CA PHE A 170 8.13 19.82 0.63
C PHE A 170 8.00 19.43 2.11
N GLU A 171 8.55 20.23 3.02
CA GLU A 171 8.46 19.99 4.47
C GLU A 171 7.55 21.04 5.11
N LEU A 172 6.59 20.58 5.93
CA LEU A 172 5.82 21.45 6.80
C LEU A 172 6.58 21.65 8.11
N ILE A 173 7.06 22.87 8.30
CA ILE A 173 7.89 23.26 9.45
C ILE A 173 7.00 23.75 10.61
N ASP A 174 5.80 24.25 10.33
CA ASP A 174 4.90 24.76 11.36
C ASP A 174 4.08 23.61 11.97
N GLU A 175 4.39 23.24 13.23
CA GLU A 175 3.68 22.21 13.99
C GLU A 175 2.18 22.52 14.20
N SER A 176 1.78 23.79 14.04
CA SER A 176 0.37 24.19 14.13
C SER A 176 -0.43 23.93 12.85
N GLU A 177 0.24 23.61 11.74
CA GLU A 177 -0.35 23.29 10.43
C GLU A 177 -0.20 21.79 10.13
N HIS A 178 -0.61 20.92 11.06
CA HIS A 178 -0.69 19.48 10.78
C HIS A 178 -1.74 19.22 9.70
N LEU A 179 -1.33 18.59 8.60
CA LEU A 179 -2.22 18.22 7.51
C LEU A 179 -2.68 16.78 7.69
N GLU A 180 -3.97 16.53 7.49
CA GLU A 180 -4.55 15.17 7.54
C GLU A 180 -4.26 14.37 6.26
N ASP A 181 -3.81 15.05 5.21
CA ASP A 181 -3.47 14.47 3.92
C ASP A 181 -2.32 13.48 4.03
N LYS A 182 -2.54 12.30 3.49
CA LYS A 182 -1.58 11.20 3.38
C LYS A 182 -1.03 11.07 1.97
N PHE A 183 -1.59 11.76 0.99
CA PHE A 183 -1.22 11.58 -0.40
C PHE A 183 0.19 12.13 -0.66
N GLY A 184 1.10 11.27 -1.08
CA GLY A 184 2.51 11.64 -1.24
C GLY A 184 3.26 11.90 0.07
N LEU A 185 2.71 11.51 1.22
CA LEU A 185 3.37 11.63 2.52
C LEU A 185 4.55 10.65 2.59
N LEU A 186 5.74 11.18 2.81
CA LEU A 186 6.97 10.40 2.93
C LEU A 186 7.15 9.85 4.34
N ALA A 187 7.78 8.68 4.45
CA ALA A 187 8.07 8.01 5.72
C ALA A 187 8.74 8.97 6.73
N PRO A 188 8.37 8.97 8.02
CA PRO A 188 8.84 9.96 8.98
C PRO A 188 10.34 9.82 9.27
N ARG A 189 11.07 10.94 9.35
CA ARG A 189 12.51 10.97 9.70
C ARG A 189 12.89 12.02 10.75
N SER A 190 12.13 13.11 10.87
CA SER A 190 12.53 14.30 11.63
C SER A 190 11.41 14.95 12.45
N GLY A 191 10.32 14.24 12.75
CA GLY A 191 9.17 14.80 13.50
C GLY A 191 8.29 15.77 12.70
N HIS A 192 8.72 16.17 11.50
CA HIS A 192 7.98 17.03 10.58
C HIS A 192 7.26 16.18 9.51
N GLN A 193 6.11 16.67 9.03
CA GLN A 193 5.44 16.09 7.86
C GLN A 193 6.18 16.50 6.59
N ARG A 194 6.39 15.51 5.72
CA ARG A 194 7.17 15.68 4.49
C ARG A 194 6.39 15.06 3.35
N PHE A 195 6.16 15.84 2.32
CA PHE A 195 5.42 15.42 1.14
C PHE A 195 6.34 15.42 -0.06
N PHE A 196 6.21 14.40 -0.89
CA PHE A 196 6.81 14.42 -2.22
C PHE A 196 6.02 15.40 -3.10
N ARG A 197 6.72 16.19 -3.92
CA ARG A 197 6.09 17.07 -4.92
C ARG A 197 5.57 16.26 -6.09
N HIS A 198 4.46 15.58 -5.85
CA HIS A 198 3.85 14.66 -6.80
C HIS A 198 3.38 15.36 -8.08
N GLU A 199 3.22 16.69 -8.08
CA GLU A 199 2.91 17.46 -9.29
C GLU A 199 4.05 17.45 -10.31
N LEU A 200 5.28 17.19 -9.86
CA LEU A 200 6.46 17.09 -10.72
C LEU A 200 6.65 15.67 -11.25
N VAL A 201 6.56 14.67 -10.37
CA VAL A 201 6.82 13.27 -10.73
C VAL A 201 5.73 12.37 -10.16
N MET A 202 4.85 11.90 -11.05
CA MET A 202 3.81 10.94 -10.73
C MET A 202 3.44 10.15 -11.98
N CYS A 203 3.37 8.83 -11.83
CA CYS A 203 2.92 7.91 -12.87
C CYS A 203 1.53 7.33 -12.53
N PRO A 204 0.84 6.69 -13.48
CA PRO A 204 -0.47 6.08 -13.24
C PRO A 204 -0.49 5.07 -12.09
N HIS A 205 0.61 4.34 -11.88
CA HIS A 205 0.70 3.32 -10.82
C HIS A 205 0.75 3.93 -9.41
N LEU A 206 1.49 5.03 -9.24
CA LEU A 206 1.52 5.79 -7.98
C LEU A 206 0.15 6.38 -7.69
N LEU A 207 -0.48 6.99 -8.70
CA LEU A 207 -1.83 7.51 -8.55
C LEU A 207 -2.84 6.40 -8.20
N ALA A 208 -2.80 5.27 -8.92
CA ALA A 208 -3.67 4.13 -8.68
C ALA A 208 -3.55 3.59 -7.25
N PHE A 209 -2.34 3.33 -6.76
CA PHE A 209 -2.15 2.87 -5.39
C PHE A 209 -2.44 3.96 -4.36
N GLY A 210 -2.08 5.22 -4.62
CA GLY A 210 -2.40 6.34 -3.73
C GLY A 210 -3.90 6.56 -3.57
N LEU A 211 -4.68 6.44 -4.66
CA LEU A 211 -6.15 6.50 -4.62
C LEU A 211 -6.75 5.48 -3.66
N ILE A 212 -6.23 4.24 -3.67
CA ILE A 212 -6.78 3.17 -2.85
C ILE A 212 -6.17 3.09 -1.47
N LEU A 213 -4.90 3.45 -1.22
CA LEU A 213 -4.23 3.24 0.07
C LEU A 213 -4.00 4.51 0.90
N GLU A 214 -3.99 5.69 0.29
CA GLU A 214 -3.74 6.96 0.99
C GLU A 214 -5.03 7.73 1.29
N THR A 215 -6.18 7.04 1.24
CA THR A 215 -7.50 7.65 1.41
C THR A 215 -8.24 7.05 2.62
N ARG A 216 -9.22 6.17 2.38
CA ARG A 216 -10.01 5.49 3.42
C ARG A 216 -10.16 3.99 3.11
N PRO A 217 -10.28 3.11 4.13
CA PRO A 217 -10.45 1.66 3.94
C PRO A 217 -11.55 1.24 2.97
N ALA A 218 -12.65 2.01 2.92
CA ALA A 218 -13.75 1.76 1.99
C ALA A 218 -13.30 1.79 0.52
N MET A 219 -12.30 2.61 0.16
CA MET A 219 -11.75 2.66 -1.20
C MET A 219 -11.11 1.33 -1.59
N LEU A 220 -10.23 0.80 -0.74
CA LEU A 220 -9.61 -0.49 -1.01
C LEU A 220 -10.64 -1.63 -1.02
N ARG A 221 -11.58 -1.65 -0.06
CA ARG A 221 -12.65 -2.67 -0.03
C ARG A 221 -13.47 -2.67 -1.31
N TYR A 222 -13.83 -1.51 -1.84
CA TYR A 222 -14.58 -1.43 -3.09
C TYR A 222 -13.88 -2.14 -4.25
N PHE A 223 -12.58 -1.90 -4.42
CA PHE A 223 -11.82 -2.50 -5.52
C PHE A 223 -11.47 -3.99 -5.30
N ILE A 224 -11.40 -4.46 -4.06
CA ILE A 224 -11.23 -5.87 -3.72
C ILE A 224 -12.55 -6.64 -3.82
N GLU A 225 -13.57 -6.20 -3.08
CA GLU A 225 -14.79 -6.97 -2.82
C GLU A 225 -15.86 -6.74 -3.89
N LYS A 226 -16.13 -5.48 -4.27
CA LYS A 226 -17.23 -5.13 -5.18
C LYS A 226 -16.82 -5.25 -6.65
N ARG A 227 -15.62 -4.78 -6.99
CA ARG A 227 -15.11 -4.81 -8.37
C ARG A 227 -14.24 -6.04 -8.67
N SER A 228 -13.59 -6.62 -7.65
CA SER A 228 -12.63 -7.74 -7.83
C SER A 228 -11.52 -7.44 -8.83
N GLN A 229 -11.00 -6.21 -8.83
CA GLN A 229 -9.95 -5.74 -9.73
C GLN A 229 -8.59 -5.56 -9.04
N VAL A 230 -8.57 -5.45 -7.71
CA VAL A 230 -7.36 -5.40 -6.90
C VAL A 230 -7.30 -6.65 -6.02
N PHE A 231 -6.14 -7.29 -5.97
CA PHE A 231 -5.93 -8.53 -5.22
C PHE A 231 -5.06 -8.30 -3.99
N LEU A 232 -5.63 -8.55 -2.80
CA LEU A 232 -4.89 -8.59 -1.54
C LEU A 232 -4.53 -10.03 -1.21
N ILE A 233 -3.23 -10.36 -1.22
CA ILE A 233 -2.74 -11.73 -1.08
C ILE A 233 -1.80 -11.81 0.12
N THR A 234 -2.09 -12.69 1.07
CA THR A 234 -1.15 -12.99 2.15
C THR A 234 -0.16 -14.08 1.74
N ILE A 235 1.10 -13.85 2.06
CA ILE A 235 2.20 -14.78 1.81
C ILE A 235 2.70 -15.28 3.15
N GLN A 236 2.70 -16.60 3.33
CA GLN A 236 3.15 -17.25 4.56
C GLN A 236 4.60 -17.75 4.43
N ASN A 237 5.05 -18.02 3.21
CA ASN A 237 6.37 -18.58 2.95
C ASN A 237 7.34 -17.52 2.42
N VAL A 238 8.49 -17.37 3.09
CA VAL A 238 9.57 -16.45 2.69
C VAL A 238 10.11 -16.76 1.29
N ASP A 239 10.15 -18.02 0.86
CA ASP A 239 10.57 -18.39 -0.50
C ASP A 239 9.60 -17.84 -1.56
N GLU A 240 8.30 -17.86 -1.28
CA GLU A 240 7.29 -17.26 -2.16
C GLU A 240 7.42 -15.73 -2.17
N TRP A 241 7.68 -15.14 -1.01
CA TRP A 241 7.97 -13.72 -0.90
C TRP A 241 9.18 -13.30 -1.74
N LEU A 242 10.28 -14.05 -1.66
CA LEU A 242 11.49 -13.78 -2.43
C LEU A 242 11.27 -13.96 -3.94
N LYS A 243 10.45 -14.93 -4.36
CA LYS A 243 10.10 -15.14 -5.78
C LYS A 243 9.45 -13.93 -6.42
N LEU A 244 8.68 -13.13 -5.67
CA LEU A 244 8.09 -11.89 -6.18
C LEU A 244 9.14 -10.87 -6.68
N HIS A 245 10.37 -10.96 -6.17
CA HIS A 245 11.42 -9.97 -6.43
C HIS A 245 12.40 -10.38 -7.53
N LEU A 246 12.37 -11.65 -7.98
CA LEU A 246 13.39 -12.22 -8.87
C LEU A 246 13.47 -11.53 -10.24
N ASN A 247 12.38 -10.93 -10.72
CA ASN A 247 12.31 -10.29 -12.03
C ASN A 247 12.11 -8.77 -11.94
N ILE A 248 12.23 -8.16 -10.76
CA ILE A 248 12.09 -6.70 -10.61
C ILE A 248 13.38 -5.98 -11.05
N VAL A 249 14.54 -6.59 -10.83
CA VAL A 249 15.85 -6.10 -11.28
C VAL A 249 16.32 -7.04 -12.38
N VAL A 250 16.28 -6.58 -13.63
CA VAL A 250 16.77 -7.31 -14.82
C VAL A 250 17.97 -6.58 -15.41
#